data_AF-A0A916E011-F1
#
_entry.id   AF-A0A916E011-F1
#
_cell.length_a   1.000
_cell.length_b   1.000
_cell.length_c   1.000
_cell.angle_alpha   90.00
_cell.angle_beta   90.00
_cell.angle_gamma   90.00
#
_symmetry.space_group_name_H-M   'P 1'
#
loop_
_entity.id
_entity.type
_entity.pdbx_description
1 polymer ?
#
loop_
_entity_poly.entity_id
_entity_poly.type
_entity_poly.pdbx_seq_one_letter_code
_entity_poly.pdbx_strand_id
1 'polypeptide(L)'
;MLENIISEWIRCINKYYEINRDGDYKYEVPIIDNQLKNDMEEFVEADKALLQGQANAYIMQSHPQTYYTSRKLTEILVQEESQGFDCMIEDI
;
A
#
# COMPACT_ATOMS: atom_id res chain seq x y z
N MET A 1 24.42 -28.35 -9.23
CA MET A 1 24.41 -28.23 -7.74
C MET A 1 23.64 -26.99 -7.32
N LEU A 2 24.02 -25.78 -7.78
CA LEU A 2 23.27 -24.54 -7.50
C LEU A 2 21.82 -24.56 -8.04
N GLU A 3 21.60 -25.01 -9.27
CA GLU A 3 20.26 -25.10 -9.86
C GLU A 3 19.31 -26.00 -9.06
N ASN A 4 19.84 -27.07 -8.44
CA ASN A 4 19.05 -27.95 -7.57
C ASN A 4 18.64 -27.25 -6.29
N ILE A 5 19.54 -26.46 -5.69
CA ILE A 5 19.25 -25.67 -4.49
C ILE A 5 18.17 -24.62 -4.80
N ILE A 6 18.33 -23.89 -5.91
CA ILE A 6 17.36 -22.88 -6.35
C ILE A 6 15.99 -23.53 -6.63
N SER A 7 15.97 -24.67 -7.31
CA SER A 7 14.73 -25.38 -7.64
C SER A 7 14.00 -25.85 -6.38
N GLU A 8 14.72 -26.38 -5.40
CA GLU A 8 14.14 -26.81 -4.13
C GLU A 8 13.61 -25.62 -3.31
N TRP A 9 14.34 -24.50 -3.30
CA TRP A 9 13.89 -23.25 -2.67
C TRP A 9 12.58 -22.73 -3.28
N ILE A 10 12.52 -22.64 -4.62
CA ILE A 10 11.31 -22.24 -5.35
C ILE A 10 10.14 -23.19 -5.03
N ARG A 11 10.39 -24.49 -5.02
CA ARG A 11 9.36 -25.50 -4.71
C ARG A 11 8.82 -25.33 -3.29
N CYS A 12 9.69 -25.10 -2.30
CA CYS A 12 9.30 -24.90 -0.91
C CYS A 12 8.44 -23.65 -0.74
N ILE A 13 8.84 -22.53 -1.36
CA ILE A 13 8.08 -21.27 -1.32
C ILE A 13 6.72 -21.41 -2.00
N ASN A 14 6.68 -21.97 -3.22
CA ASN A 14 5.43 -22.14 -3.94
C ASN A 14 4.43 -22.97 -3.13
N LYS A 15 4.91 -24.05 -2.50
CA LYS A 15 4.09 -24.90 -1.64
C LYS A 15 3.62 -24.15 -0.38
N TYR A 16 4.46 -23.29 0.21
CA TYR A 16 4.05 -22.46 1.34
C TYR A 16 2.87 -21.55 0.98
N TYR A 17 2.96 -20.81 -0.12
CA TYR A 17 1.88 -19.90 -0.54
C TYR A 17 0.65 -20.64 -1.08
N GLU A 18 0.82 -21.82 -1.67
CA GLU A 18 -0.31 -22.68 -2.08
C GLU A 18 -1.14 -23.11 -0.87
N ILE A 19 -0.49 -23.58 0.20
CA ILE A 19 -1.19 -24.07 1.39
C ILE A 19 -1.76 -22.91 2.22
N ASN A 20 -1.03 -21.80 2.33
CA ASN A 20 -1.42 -20.67 3.17
C ASN A 20 -2.18 -19.57 2.37
N ARG A 21 -2.71 -19.92 1.19
CA ARG A 21 -3.43 -19.00 0.29
C ARG A 21 -4.61 -18.30 0.96
N ASP A 22 -5.29 -19.00 1.85
CA ASP A 22 -6.48 -18.50 2.56
C ASP A 22 -6.12 -17.55 3.73
N GLY A 23 -4.82 -17.28 3.95
CA GLY A 23 -4.33 -16.38 4.99
C GLY A 23 -4.27 -17.02 6.39
N ASP A 24 -4.76 -18.26 6.56
CA ASP A 24 -4.54 -19.04 7.78
C ASP A 24 -3.17 -19.73 7.68
N TYR A 25 -2.12 -18.97 8.03
CA TYR A 25 -0.70 -19.36 7.96
C TYR A 25 -0.30 -20.47 8.96
N LYS A 26 -1.13 -21.50 9.13
CA LYS A 26 -0.92 -22.58 10.11
C LYS A 26 -0.14 -23.77 9.58
N TYR A 27 0.06 -23.86 8.28
CA TYR A 27 0.63 -25.05 7.68
C TYR A 27 2.13 -24.90 7.43
N GLU A 28 2.91 -25.67 8.17
CA GLU A 28 4.33 -25.84 7.95
C GLU A 28 4.58 -26.71 6.72
N VAL A 29 5.37 -26.20 5.77
CA VAL A 29 5.90 -27.02 4.69
C VAL A 29 6.91 -27.99 5.32
N PRO A 30 6.81 -29.31 5.06
CA PRO A 30 7.81 -30.26 5.53
C PRO A 30 9.11 -30.07 4.74
N ILE A 31 9.93 -29.12 5.19
CA ILE A 31 11.25 -28.83 4.67
C ILE A 31 12.26 -29.61 5.52
N ILE A 32 13.02 -30.49 4.87
CA ILE A 32 13.99 -31.37 5.54
C ILE A 32 15.24 -30.58 5.96
N ASP A 33 15.56 -29.52 5.23
CA ASP A 33 16.70 -28.65 5.49
C ASP A 33 16.30 -27.46 6.38
N ASN A 34 16.82 -27.44 7.60
CA ASN A 34 16.55 -26.36 8.55
C ASN A 34 17.04 -24.99 8.06
N GLN A 35 18.11 -24.93 7.26
CA GLN A 35 18.57 -23.67 6.69
C GLN A 35 17.57 -23.15 5.66
N LEU A 36 17.10 -24.04 4.78
CA LEU A 36 16.08 -23.70 3.80
C LEU A 36 14.76 -23.27 4.45
N LYS A 37 14.41 -23.88 5.59
CA LYS A 37 13.25 -23.49 6.39
C LYS A 37 13.40 -22.07 6.94
N ASN A 38 14.53 -21.77 7.58
CA ASN A 38 14.81 -20.44 8.14
C ASN A 38 14.83 -19.37 7.04
N ASP A 39 15.49 -19.64 5.91
CA ASP A 39 15.56 -18.70 4.78
C ASP A 39 14.16 -18.43 4.19
N MET A 40 13.30 -19.45 4.12
CA MET A 40 11.91 -19.29 3.70
C MET A 40 11.10 -18.45 4.70
N GLU A 41 11.26 -18.70 6.00
CA GLU A 41 10.57 -17.95 7.05
C GLU A 41 10.95 -16.48 7.03
N GLU A 42 12.25 -16.17 6.93
CA GLU A 42 12.76 -14.79 6.80
C GLU A 42 12.19 -14.10 5.55
N PHE A 43 12.16 -14.80 4.41
CA PHE A 43 11.55 -14.27 3.18
C PHE A 43 10.07 -13.93 3.36
N VAL A 44 9.29 -14.82 3.97
CA VAL A 44 7.85 -14.62 4.20
C VAL A 44 7.59 -13.47 5.17
N GLU A 45 8.40 -13.32 6.23
CA GLU A 45 8.29 -12.17 7.13
C GLU A 45 8.60 -10.85 6.42
N ALA A 46 9.65 -10.81 5.61
CA ALA A 46 10.02 -9.64 4.81
C ALA A 46 8.93 -9.29 3.78
N ASP A 47 8.34 -10.28 3.11
CA ASP A 47 7.23 -10.10 2.16
C ASP A 47 5.98 -9.52 2.83
N LYS A 48 5.61 -10.03 4.02
CA LYS A 48 4.51 -9.48 4.82
C LYS A 48 4.77 -8.03 5.23
N ALA A 49 5.99 -7.71 5.67
CA ALA A 49 6.37 -6.34 6.02
C ALA A 49 6.34 -5.40 4.81
N LEU A 50 6.74 -5.89 3.63
CA LEU A 50 6.71 -5.15 2.38
C LEU A 50 5.27 -4.84 1.93
N LEU A 51 4.35 -5.82 2.02
CA LEU A 51 2.92 -5.60 1.75
C LEU A 51 2.33 -4.52 2.64
N GLN A 52 2.70 -4.49 3.94
CA GLN A 52 2.28 -3.45 4.87
C GLN A 52 2.85 -2.07 4.48
N GLY A 53 4.14 -2.00 4.11
CA GLY A 53 4.78 -0.78 3.64
C GLY A 53 4.13 -0.22 2.36
N GLN A 54 3.82 -1.10 1.40
CA GLN A 54 3.17 -0.72 0.15
C GLN A 54 1.74 -0.24 0.36
N ALA A 55 0.97 -0.88 1.23
CA ALA A 55 -0.37 -0.42 1.59
C ALA A 55 -0.34 0.99 2.21
N ASN A 56 0.59 1.25 3.12
CA ASN A 56 0.76 2.58 3.73
C ASN A 56 1.17 3.65 2.70
N ALA A 57 2.08 3.30 1.78
CA ALA A 57 2.49 4.20 0.69
C ALA A 57 1.32 4.50 -0.26
N TYR A 58 0.52 3.48 -0.59
CA TYR A 58 -0.68 3.63 -1.41
C TYR A 58 -1.72 4.52 -0.73
N ILE A 59 -2.02 4.30 0.56
CA ILE A 59 -2.93 5.12 1.36
C ILE A 59 -2.47 6.59 1.38
N MET A 60 -1.17 6.84 1.53
CA MET A 60 -0.60 8.18 1.52
C MET A 60 -0.70 8.86 0.14
N GLN A 61 -0.60 8.10 -0.96
CA GLN A 61 -0.85 8.63 -2.31
C GLN A 61 -2.34 8.87 -2.59
N SER A 62 -3.24 8.01 -2.10
CA SER A 62 -4.68 8.11 -2.34
C SER A 62 -5.40 9.14 -1.48
N HIS A 63 -4.74 9.68 -0.45
CA HIS A 63 -5.21 10.84 0.33
C HIS A 63 -4.49 12.13 -0.09
N PRO A 64 -4.80 12.73 -1.26
CA PRO A 64 -4.45 14.10 -1.53
C PRO A 64 -5.37 14.98 -0.66
N GLN A 65 -4.98 15.21 0.59
CA GLN A 65 -5.61 16.17 1.50
C GLN A 65 -5.73 17.58 0.88
N THR A 66 -4.99 17.83 -0.20
CA THR A 66 -5.00 19.04 -1.02
C THR A 66 -6.28 19.25 -1.82
N TYR A 67 -6.97 18.20 -2.31
CA TYR A 67 -8.18 18.40 -3.13
C TYR A 67 -9.33 19.02 -2.33
N TYR A 68 -9.48 18.62 -1.06
CA TYR A 68 -10.54 19.13 -0.19
C TYR A 68 -10.32 20.60 0.17
N THR A 69 -9.07 21.00 0.40
CA THR A 69 -8.70 22.40 0.69
C THR A 69 -8.85 23.29 -0.54
N SER A 70 -8.46 22.80 -1.72
CA SER A 70 -8.63 23.55 -2.98
C SER A 70 -10.10 23.77 -3.32
N ARG A 71 -10.96 22.75 -3.19
CA ARG A 71 -12.40 22.88 -3.49
C ARG A 71 -13.08 23.93 -2.62
N LYS A 72 -12.74 23.96 -1.33
CA LYS A 72 -13.31 24.92 -0.37
C LYS A 72 -12.89 26.37 -0.66
N LEU A 73 -11.66 26.60 -1.13
CA LEU A 73 -11.18 27.93 -1.52
C LEU A 73 -11.85 28.43 -2.81
N THR A 74 -12.03 27.56 -3.80
CA THR A 74 -12.73 27.91 -5.04
C THR A 74 -14.21 28.23 -4.79
N GLU A 75 -14.88 27.48 -3.92
CA GLU A 75 -16.27 27.77 -3.53
C GLU A 75 -16.41 29.14 -2.83
N ILE A 76 -15.44 29.56 -2.02
CA ILE A 76 -15.43 30.87 -1.36
C ILE A 76 -15.19 32.01 -2.37
N LEU A 77 -14.22 31.88 -3.26
CA LEU A 77 -13.90 32.91 -4.27
C LEU A 77 -15.05 33.12 -5.27
N VAL A 78 -15.72 32.04 -5.69
CA VAL A 78 -16.88 32.10 -6.60
C VAL A 78 -18.08 32.79 -5.92
N GLN A 79 -18.23 32.66 -4.60
CA GLN A 79 -19.25 33.41 -3.86
C GLN A 79 -18.93 34.90 -3.75
N GLU A 80 -17.67 35.28 -3.45
CA GLU A 80 -17.24 36.68 -3.39
C GLU A 80 -17.41 37.42 -4.72
N GLU A 81 -17.01 36.80 -5.85
CA GLU A 81 -17.16 37.42 -7.18
C GLU A 81 -18.63 37.62 -7.57
N SER A 82 -19.56 36.81 -7.05
CA SER A 82 -21.00 36.93 -7.34
C SER A 82 -21.74 37.97 -6.49
N GLN A 83 -21.16 38.43 -5.37
CA GLN A 83 -21.83 39.33 -4.41
C GLN A 83 -21.23 40.76 -4.36
N GLY A 84 -20.20 41.05 -5.16
CA GLY A 84 -19.30 42.20 -4.92
C GLY A 84 -19.48 43.47 -5.77
N PHE A 85 -20.56 43.66 -6.54
CA PHE A 85 -20.67 44.84 -7.44
C PHE A 85 -21.97 45.65 -7.33
N ASP A 86 -22.49 45.87 -6.12
CA ASP A 86 -23.52 46.90 -5.87
C ASP A 86 -23.09 47.85 -4.75
N CYS A 87 -22.16 48.75 -5.06
CA CYS A 87 -21.96 49.98 -4.30
C CYS A 87 -21.44 51.05 -5.25
N MET A 88 -22.38 51.77 -5.87
CA MET A 88 -22.06 53.05 -6.50
C MET A 88 -21.82 54.06 -5.39
N ILE A 89 -20.58 54.56 -5.28
CA ILE A 89 -20.29 55.76 -4.52
C ILE A 89 -20.64 56.93 -5.44
N GLU A 90 -21.77 57.60 -5.18
CA GLU A 90 -22.06 58.91 -5.76
C GLU A 90 -21.30 59.98 -4.95
N ASP A 91 -20.38 60.67 -5.62
CA ASP A 91 -19.71 61.86 -5.09
C ASP A 91 -20.73 63.00 -4.93
N ILE A 92 -20.85 63.58 -3.72
CA ILE A 92 -21.51 64.87 -3.45
C ILE A 92 -20.50 65.83 -2.84
#